data_AF-A0A5U8STU1-F1
#
_entry.id   AF-A0A5U8STU1-F1
#
_cell.length_a   1.000
_cell.length_b   1.000
_cell.length_c   1.000
_cell.angle_alpha   90.00
_cell.angle_beta   90.00
_cell.angle_gamma   90.00
#
_symmetry.space_group_name_H-M   'P 1'
#
loop_
_entity.id
_entity.type
_entity.pdbx_description
1 polymer ?
#
loop_
_entity_poly.entity_id
_entity_poly.type
_entity_poly.pdbx_seq_one_letter_code
_entity_poly.pdbx_strand_id
1 'polypeptide(L)'
;MKPEHLALLRNKQWRLNNLYWITDKEGRPVRFKMTPEQTEYFEGIHNRNIILKARQLGFTTEVCIIQLDAAIFESAKCALIAHTLPDAKRLFREKIKYAYERLPDEIKAANPASNDSAGELVFSKGGSVTVSVSFRG
;
A
#
# COMPACT_ATOMS: atom_id res chain seq x y z
N MET A 1 -19.07 4.69 1.05
CA MET A 1 -18.43 5.68 0.16
C MET A 1 -19.50 6.55 -0.48
N LYS A 2 -19.25 7.84 -0.77
CA LYS A 2 -20.25 8.68 -1.47
C LYS A 2 -20.31 8.34 -2.97
N PRO A 3 -21.48 8.39 -3.64
CA PRO A 3 -21.61 8.02 -5.05
C PRO A 3 -20.67 8.77 -6.00
N GLU A 4 -20.43 10.05 -5.73
CA GLU A 4 -19.54 10.90 -6.53
C GLU A 4 -18.07 10.42 -6.52
N HIS A 5 -17.66 9.67 -5.50
CA HIS A 5 -16.30 9.14 -5.41
C HIS A 5 -16.09 7.90 -6.29
N LEU A 6 -17.15 7.21 -6.72
CA LEU A 6 -17.03 5.99 -7.53
C LEU A 6 -16.37 6.26 -8.88
N ALA A 7 -16.71 7.37 -9.53
CA ALA A 7 -16.10 7.78 -10.79
C ALA A 7 -14.59 8.06 -10.64
N LEU A 8 -14.17 8.54 -9.47
CA LEU A 8 -12.78 8.91 -9.17
C LEU A 8 -11.90 7.68 -8.88
N LEU A 9 -12.51 6.51 -8.62
CA LEU A 9 -11.75 5.27 -8.38
C LEU A 9 -10.91 4.84 -9.58
N ARG A 10 -11.18 5.33 -10.80
CA ARG A 10 -10.31 5.08 -11.96
C ARG A 10 -8.95 5.79 -11.85
N ASN A 11 -8.84 6.86 -11.06
CA ASN A 11 -7.62 7.63 -10.90
C ASN A 11 -6.79 7.09 -9.72
N LYS A 12 -5.64 6.48 -10.03
CA LYS A 12 -4.73 5.91 -9.01
C LYS A 12 -4.21 6.94 -8.02
N GLN A 13 -3.76 8.11 -8.49
CA GLN A 13 -3.28 9.18 -7.62
C GLN A 13 -4.37 9.65 -6.65
N TRP A 14 -5.62 9.74 -7.14
CA TRP A 14 -6.76 10.06 -6.29
C TRP A 14 -7.01 8.96 -5.24
N ARG A 15 -7.00 7.68 -5.62
CA ARG A 15 -7.18 6.56 -4.67
C ARG A 15 -6.14 6.62 -3.55
N LEU A 16 -4.86 6.71 -3.92
CA LEU A 16 -3.74 6.76 -2.98
C LEU A 16 -3.94 7.90 -1.97
N ASN A 17 -4.25 9.10 -2.44
CA ASN A 17 -4.38 10.29 -1.61
C ASN A 17 -5.72 10.40 -0.85
N ASN A 18 -6.68 9.50 -1.00
CA ASN A 18 -8.01 9.67 -0.39
C ASN A 18 -8.59 8.42 0.29
N LEU A 19 -8.14 7.21 -0.07
CA LEU A 19 -8.70 5.96 0.47
C LEU A 19 -7.92 5.42 1.67
N TYR A 20 -6.60 5.61 1.70
CA TYR A 20 -5.73 4.91 2.64
C TYR A 20 -5.48 5.72 3.90
N TRP A 21 -5.44 5.00 5.03
CA TRP A 21 -5.11 5.54 6.33
C TRP A 21 -3.75 5.04 6.80
N ILE A 22 -3.00 5.92 7.43
CA ILE A 22 -1.70 5.64 8.02
C ILE A 22 -1.65 6.20 9.44
N THR A 23 -0.64 5.78 10.18
CA THR A 23 -0.30 6.38 11.46
C THR A 23 0.73 7.50 11.25
N ASP A 24 0.48 8.69 11.80
CA ASP A 24 1.45 9.78 11.84
C ASP A 24 2.59 9.53 12.83
N LYS A 25 3.49 10.50 12.99
CA LYS A 25 4.65 10.39 13.91
C LYS A 25 4.23 10.36 15.38
N GLU A 26 3.05 10.90 15.71
CA GLU A 26 2.49 10.93 17.06
C GLU A 26 1.54 9.74 17.33
N GLY A 27 1.44 8.77 16.42
CA GLY A 27 0.61 7.59 16.62
C GLY A 27 -0.86 7.78 16.21
N ARG A 28 -1.24 8.91 15.62
CA ARG A 28 -2.64 9.22 15.29
C ARG A 28 -3.01 8.72 13.89
N PRO A 29 -4.25 8.23 13.70
CA PRO A 29 -4.75 7.86 12.39
C PRO A 29 -4.96 9.10 11.53
N VAL A 30 -4.27 9.17 10.40
CA VAL A 30 -4.42 10.24 9.41
C VAL A 30 -4.61 9.64 8.01
N ARG A 31 -5.27 10.38 7.13
CA ARG A 31 -5.34 9.97 5.71
C ARG A 31 -3.96 10.13 5.07
N PHE A 32 -3.56 9.14 4.29
CA PHE A 32 -2.35 9.25 3.50
C PHE A 32 -2.50 10.37 2.47
N LYS A 33 -1.54 11.27 2.48
CA LYS A 33 -1.33 12.31 1.47
C LYS A 33 0.14 12.28 1.13
N MET A 34 0.44 12.17 -0.17
CA MET A 34 1.81 12.24 -0.65
C MET A 34 2.40 13.60 -0.30
N THR A 35 3.65 13.60 0.15
CA THR A 35 4.45 14.83 0.22
C THR A 35 4.90 15.24 -1.19
N PRO A 36 5.46 16.44 -1.40
CA PRO A 36 6.00 16.84 -2.70
C PRO A 36 7.04 15.85 -3.23
N GLU A 37 7.95 15.35 -2.38
CA GLU A 37 9.00 14.40 -2.76
C GLU A 37 8.45 13.03 -3.15
N GLN A 38 7.38 12.59 -2.47
CA GLN A 38 6.66 11.36 -2.79
C GLN A 38 5.90 11.52 -4.12
N THR A 39 5.28 12.68 -4.32
CA THR A 39 4.55 12.99 -5.56
C THR A 39 5.50 12.99 -6.77
N GLU A 40 6.66 13.65 -6.65
CA GLU A 40 7.69 13.66 -7.69
C GLU A 40 8.16 12.24 -8.01
N TYR A 41 8.42 11.43 -6.98
CA TYR A 41 8.75 10.03 -7.17
C TYR A 41 7.65 9.26 -7.90
N PHE A 42 6.39 9.37 -7.44
CA PHE A 42 5.24 8.67 -8.00
C PHE A 42 5.01 9.00 -9.47
N GLU A 43 5.12 10.28 -9.84
CA GLU A 43 4.96 10.76 -11.21
C GLU A 43 6.12 10.34 -12.12
N GLY A 44 7.31 10.13 -11.55
CA GLY A 44 8.51 9.65 -12.25
C GLY A 44 8.73 8.14 -12.22
N ILE A 45 7.78 7.32 -11.75
CA ILE A 45 7.96 5.87 -11.66
C ILE A 45 8.18 5.25 -13.05
N HIS A 46 9.28 4.51 -13.19
CA HIS A 46 9.57 3.64 -14.33
C HIS A 46 9.55 2.16 -13.91
N ASN A 47 9.90 1.26 -14.84
CA ASN A 47 10.03 -0.18 -14.60
C ASN A 47 11.11 -0.55 -13.56
N ARG A 48 12.17 0.25 -13.46
CA ARG A 48 13.24 0.09 -12.45
C ARG A 48 13.61 1.45 -11.87
N ASN A 49 13.37 1.62 -10.58
CA ASN A 49 13.66 2.86 -9.86
C ASN A 49 14.73 2.60 -8.81
N ILE A 50 15.78 3.43 -8.79
CA ILE A 50 16.79 3.45 -7.73
C ILE A 50 16.77 4.86 -7.15
N ILE A 51 16.47 4.96 -5.85
CA ILE A 51 16.24 6.25 -5.19
C ILE A 51 17.32 6.44 -4.13
N LEU A 52 18.10 7.50 -4.27
CA LEU A 52 18.87 8.07 -3.16
C LEU A 52 17.98 9.06 -2.43
N LYS A 53 17.72 8.81 -1.14
CA LYS A 53 16.77 9.60 -0.36
C LYS A 53 17.31 9.97 1.01
N ALA A 54 16.89 11.12 1.52
CA ALA A 54 17.09 11.46 2.92
C ALA A 54 16.29 10.53 3.85
N ARG A 55 16.68 10.47 5.13
CA ARG A 55 15.95 9.69 6.14
C ARG A 55 14.60 10.37 6.45
N GLN A 56 13.66 9.60 7.00
CA GLN A 56 12.39 10.11 7.56
C GLN A 56 11.41 10.78 6.57
N LEU A 57 11.55 10.52 5.26
CA LEU A 57 10.64 11.03 4.22
C LEU A 57 9.40 10.15 3.95
N GLY A 58 9.24 9.03 4.66
CA GLY A 58 8.03 8.20 4.55
C GLY A 58 7.87 7.35 3.29
N PHE A 59 8.87 7.28 2.39
CA PHE A 59 8.82 6.47 1.15
C PHE A 59 8.42 5.01 1.36
N THR A 60 8.80 4.37 2.46
CA THR A 60 8.37 2.99 2.73
C THR A 60 6.86 2.89 2.88
N THR A 61 6.24 3.87 3.56
CA THR A 61 4.78 3.93 3.69
C THR A 61 4.12 4.12 2.33
N GLU A 62 4.65 5.05 1.52
CA GLU A 62 4.16 5.30 0.16
C GLU A 62 4.19 4.03 -0.70
N VAL A 63 5.36 3.38 -0.81
CA VAL A 63 5.53 2.17 -1.63
C VAL A 63 4.63 1.03 -1.14
N CYS A 64 4.48 0.87 0.18
CA CYS A 64 3.54 -0.08 0.76
C CYS A 64 2.10 0.16 0.27
N ILE A 65 1.66 1.42 0.28
CA ILE A 65 0.29 1.79 -0.15
C ILE A 65 0.12 1.62 -1.66
N ILE A 66 1.12 2.01 -2.46
CA ILE A 66 1.11 1.82 -3.91
C ILE A 66 0.98 0.33 -4.27
N GLN A 67 1.72 -0.54 -3.59
CA GLN A 67 1.65 -1.99 -3.79
C GLN A 67 0.29 -2.55 -3.37
N LEU A 68 -0.26 -2.11 -2.24
CA LEU A 68 -1.60 -2.50 -1.80
C LEU A 68 -2.68 -2.07 -2.79
N ASP A 69 -2.62 -0.84 -3.29
CA ASP A 69 -3.54 -0.33 -4.32
C ASP A 69 -3.44 -1.14 -5.61
N ALA A 70 -2.23 -1.39 -6.11
CA ALA A 70 -2.02 -2.20 -7.30
C ALA A 70 -2.54 -3.65 -7.12
N ALA A 71 -2.33 -4.26 -5.95
CA ALA A 71 -2.83 -5.59 -5.70
C ALA A 71 -4.37 -5.66 -5.68
N ILE A 72 -5.04 -4.66 -5.11
CA ILE A 72 -6.52 -4.64 -5.02
C ILE A 72 -7.17 -4.28 -6.36
N PHE A 73 -6.67 -3.23 -7.02
CA PHE A 73 -7.32 -2.62 -8.19
C PHE A 73 -6.79 -3.13 -9.54
N GLU A 74 -5.57 -3.65 -9.58
CA GLU A 74 -4.89 -4.09 -10.81
C GLU A 74 -4.55 -5.60 -10.78
N SER A 75 -4.98 -6.30 -9.72
CA SER A 75 -4.67 -7.72 -9.49
C SER A 75 -3.16 -8.02 -9.53
N ALA A 76 -2.33 -7.03 -9.20
CA ALA A 76 -0.87 -7.14 -9.24
C ALA A 76 -0.34 -8.02 -8.09
N LYS A 77 0.73 -8.77 -8.37
CA LYS A 77 1.47 -9.53 -7.35
C LYS A 77 2.65 -8.68 -6.89
N CYS A 78 2.60 -8.23 -5.64
CA CYS A 78 3.55 -7.29 -5.07
C CYS A 78 4.34 -7.94 -3.93
N ALA A 79 5.63 -7.63 -3.89
CA ALA A 79 6.58 -8.16 -2.94
C ALA A 79 7.43 -7.04 -2.35
N LEU A 80 7.48 -6.97 -1.02
CA LEU A 80 8.37 -6.07 -0.29
C LEU A 80 9.43 -6.87 0.44
N ILE A 81 10.71 -6.55 0.20
CA ILE A 81 11.84 -7.17 0.88
C ILE A 81 12.30 -6.27 2.02
N ALA A 82 12.23 -6.78 3.24
CA ALA A 82 12.79 -6.15 4.43
C ALA A 82 14.15 -6.78 4.78
N HIS A 83 14.94 -6.07 5.60
CA HIS A 83 16.24 -6.56 6.04
C HIS A 83 16.12 -7.75 7.00
N THR A 84 15.14 -7.72 7.91
CA THR A 84 14.93 -8.75 8.93
C THR A 84 13.48 -9.24 8.96
N LEU A 85 13.25 -10.45 9.47
CA LEU A 85 11.90 -11.02 9.60
C LEU A 85 11.02 -10.21 10.57
N PRO A 86 11.52 -9.73 11.73
CA PRO A 86 10.77 -8.81 12.58
C PRO A 86 10.36 -7.52 11.85
N ASP A 87 11.25 -6.93 11.04
CA ASP A 87 10.92 -5.76 10.24
C ASP A 87 9.87 -6.06 9.18
N ALA A 88 9.97 -7.22 8.50
CA ALA A 88 8.97 -7.66 7.53
C ALA A 88 7.57 -7.74 8.17
N LYS A 89 7.47 -8.45 9.31
CA LYS A 89 6.21 -8.58 10.06
C LYS A 89 5.67 -7.23 10.53
N ARG A 90 6.56 -6.35 10.99
CA ARG A 90 6.19 -5.00 11.45
C ARG A 90 5.67 -4.14 10.30
N LEU A 91 6.36 -4.11 9.17
CA LEU A 91 5.94 -3.37 7.98
C LEU A 91 4.60 -3.88 7.45
N PHE A 92 4.42 -5.19 7.38
CA PHE A 92 3.15 -5.78 6.97
C PHE A 92 2.02 -5.34 7.89
N ARG A 93 2.17 -5.49 9.20
CA ARG A 93 1.13 -5.15 10.18
C ARG A 93 0.81 -3.65 10.20
N GLU A 94 1.83 -2.81 10.29
CA GLU A 94 1.68 -1.36 10.55
C GLU A 94 1.41 -0.53 9.31
N LYS A 95 1.73 -1.04 8.11
CA LYS A 95 1.57 -0.29 6.85
C LYS A 95 0.55 -0.94 5.91
N ILE A 96 0.69 -2.23 5.64
CA ILE A 96 -0.18 -2.93 4.69
C ILE A 96 -1.53 -3.27 5.32
N LYS A 97 -1.52 -4.10 6.37
CA LYS A 97 -2.74 -4.58 7.03
C LYS A 97 -3.54 -3.42 7.64
N TYR A 98 -2.86 -2.52 8.35
CA TYR A 98 -3.48 -1.33 8.93
C TYR A 98 -4.27 -0.49 7.90
N ALA A 99 -3.68 -0.27 6.72
CA ALA A 99 -4.29 0.51 5.66
C ALA A 99 -5.44 -0.27 4.98
N TYR A 100 -5.27 -1.57 4.75
CA TYR A 100 -6.30 -2.45 4.19
C TYR A 100 -7.56 -2.51 5.07
N GLU A 101 -7.41 -2.75 6.37
CA GLU A 101 -8.54 -2.88 7.31
C GLU A 101 -9.44 -1.62 7.34
N ARG A 102 -8.83 -0.44 7.12
CA ARG A 102 -9.49 0.87 7.12
C ARG A 102 -10.02 1.32 5.76
N LEU A 103 -9.86 0.50 4.72
CA LEU A 103 -10.50 0.79 3.44
C LEU A 103 -12.03 0.77 3.58
N PRO A 104 -12.74 1.55 2.75
CA PRO A 104 -14.19 1.46 2.66
C PRO A 104 -14.65 0.02 2.40
N ASP A 105 -15.72 -0.39 3.07
CA ASP A 105 -16.23 -1.76 2.98
C ASP A 105 -16.60 -2.15 1.55
N GLU A 106 -17.02 -1.18 0.73
CA GLU A 106 -17.32 -1.41 -0.69
C GLU A 106 -16.08 -1.85 -1.49
N ILE A 107 -14.90 -1.30 -1.16
CA ILE A 107 -13.64 -1.67 -1.81
C ILE A 107 -13.19 -3.06 -1.36
N LYS A 108 -13.27 -3.34 -0.06
CA LYS A 108 -12.94 -4.67 0.48
C LYS A 108 -13.87 -5.74 -0.07
N ALA A 109 -15.18 -5.47 -0.16
CA ALA A 109 -16.16 -6.39 -0.72
C ALA A 109 -15.96 -6.60 -2.23
N ALA A 110 -15.46 -5.59 -2.95
CA ALA A 110 -15.19 -5.71 -4.38
C ALA A 110 -14.06 -6.69 -4.69
N ASN A 111 -13.01 -6.76 -3.86
CA ASN A 111 -11.93 -7.74 -3.97
C ASN A 111 -11.45 -8.21 -2.58
N PRO A 112 -12.15 -9.15 -1.93
CA PRO A 112 -11.88 -9.52 -0.55
C PRO A 112 -10.59 -10.32 -0.42
N ALA A 113 -9.83 -10.07 0.65
CA ALA A 113 -8.69 -10.90 1.01
C ALA A 113 -9.14 -12.34 1.31
N SER A 114 -8.60 -13.30 0.56
CA SER A 114 -8.83 -14.74 0.74
C SER A 114 -7.90 -15.35 1.80
N ASN A 115 -6.77 -14.71 2.06
CA ASN A 115 -5.83 -15.05 3.12
C ASN A 115 -5.35 -13.77 3.82
N ASP A 116 -5.22 -13.84 5.14
CA ASP A 116 -4.66 -12.81 6.01
C ASP A 116 -3.70 -13.46 7.01
N SER A 117 -2.65 -14.05 6.43
CA SER A 117 -1.53 -14.62 7.20
C SER A 117 -0.56 -13.54 7.64
N ALA A 118 0.25 -13.83 8.66
CA ALA A 118 1.26 -12.91 9.17
C ALA A 118 2.38 -12.67 8.16
N GLY A 119 2.17 -11.74 7.22
CA GLY A 119 3.14 -11.35 6.19
C GLY A 119 2.59 -11.35 4.76
N GLU A 120 1.35 -11.80 4.54
CA GLU A 120 0.76 -11.86 3.20
C GLU A 120 -0.75 -11.57 3.19
N LEU A 121 -1.16 -10.75 2.22
CA LEU A 121 -2.54 -10.63 1.76
C LEU A 121 -2.66 -11.19 0.35
N VAL A 122 -3.60 -12.11 0.15
CA VAL A 122 -3.99 -12.61 -1.18
C VAL A 122 -5.44 -12.22 -1.41
N PHE A 123 -5.76 -11.69 -2.60
CA PHE A 123 -7.10 -11.21 -2.91
C PHE A 123 -7.85 -12.17 -3.85
N SER A 124 -9.15 -12.34 -3.61
CA SER A 124 -9.97 -13.37 -4.25
C SER A 124 -10.15 -13.17 -5.76
N LYS A 125 -10.13 -11.92 -6.24
CA LYS A 125 -10.17 -11.58 -7.68
C LYS A 125 -8.77 -11.35 -8.25
N GLY A 126 -7.75 -11.91 -7.59
CA GLY A 126 -6.36 -11.80 -7.99
C GLY A 126 -5.65 -10.60 -7.35
N GLY A 127 -4.33 -10.68 -7.38
CA GLY A 127 -3.42 -9.78 -6.69
C GLY A 127 -3.00 -10.29 -5.31
N SER A 128 -1.80 -9.88 -4.90
CA SER A 128 -1.28 -10.19 -3.57
C SER A 128 -0.26 -9.16 -3.13
N VAL A 129 -0.11 -8.99 -1.81
CA VAL A 129 0.98 -8.23 -1.21
C VAL A 129 1.65 -9.09 -0.17
N THR A 130 2.94 -9.35 -0.35
CA THR A 130 3.72 -10.20 0.53
C THR A 130 4.95 -9.43 1.02
N VAL A 131 5.25 -9.50 2.32
CA VAL A 131 6.44 -8.88 2.92
C VAL A 131 7.33 -9.96 3.51
N SER A 132 8.56 -10.07 3.01
CA SER A 132 9.51 -11.13 3.40
C SER A 132 10.95 -10.60 3.45
N VAL A 133 11.90 -11.44 3.83
CA VAL A 133 13.35 -11.16 3.76
C VAL A 133 13.98 -11.64 2.45
N SER A 134 13.24 -12.43 1.67
CA SER A 134 13.69 -12.97 0.40
C SER A 134 12.49 -13.28 -0.48
N PHE A 135 12.62 -13.00 -1.78
CA PHE A 135 11.76 -13.53 -2.84
C PHE A 135 12.67 -14.20 -3.85
N ARG A 136 12.82 -15.51 -3.69
CA ARG A 136 13.45 -16.39 -4.66
C ARG A 136 12.44 -17.51 -4.89
N GLY A 137 12.10 -17.72 -6.16
CA GLY A 137 11.23 -18.82 -6.58
C GLY A 137 11.95 -20.17 -6.46
#